data_AF-A0A1J5M3X6-F1
#
_entry.id   AF-A0A1J5M3X6-F1
#
_cell.length_a   1.000
_cell.length_b   1.000
_cell.length_c   1.000
_cell.angle_alpha   90.00
_cell.angle_beta   90.00
_cell.angle_gamma   90.00
#
_symmetry.space_group_name_H-M   'P 1'
#
loop_
_entity.id
_entity.type
_entity.pdbx_description
1 polymer ?
#
loop_
_entity_poly.entity_id
_entity_poly.type
_entity_poly.pdbx_seq_one_letter_code
_entity_poly.pdbx_strand_id
1 'polypeptide(L)'
;MRKYKVNREQPVKLPSKEAMAKYKDFSRLTHEYDNVVKRPKKPLYKDKKMFIFIIIVALLAVLIARSMAEEEAEEETPSGTEATE
;
A
#
# COMPACT_ATOMS: atom_id res chain seq x y z
N MET A 1 12.63 11.11 32.01
CA MET A 1 12.92 9.66 31.88
C MET A 1 12.41 8.94 33.12
N ARG A 2 11.65 7.84 32.97
CA ARG A 2 11.20 7.03 34.12
C ARG A 2 12.41 6.31 34.73
N LYS A 3 12.57 6.42 36.05
CA LYS A 3 13.60 5.69 36.81
C LYS A 3 13.03 4.32 37.17
N TYR A 4 13.61 3.26 36.61
CA TYR A 4 13.23 1.89 36.93
C TYR A 4 14.09 1.39 38.10
N LYS A 5 13.47 0.70 39.06
CA LYS A 5 14.15 0.10 40.22
C LYS A 5 14.09 -1.43 40.06
N VAL A 6 15.25 -2.09 40.12
CA VAL A 6 15.34 -3.55 40.04
C VAL A 6 15.02 -4.12 41.42
N ASN A 7 13.92 -4.87 41.53
CA ASN A 7 13.56 -5.56 42.75
C ASN A 7 14.46 -6.79 42.94
N ARG A 8 15.46 -6.67 43.83
CA ARG A 8 16.41 -7.77 44.17
C ARG A 8 16.03 -8.54 45.44
N GLU A 9 15.24 -7.92 46.33
CA GLU A 9 14.95 -8.47 47.67
C GLU A 9 13.55 -9.08 47.81
N GLN A 10 12.63 -8.74 46.91
CA GLN A 10 11.26 -9.26 46.97
C GLN A 10 11.12 -10.52 46.11
N PRO A 11 10.38 -11.54 46.59
CA PRO A 11 10.10 -12.73 45.78
C PRO A 11 9.40 -12.29 44.50
N VAL A 12 9.93 -12.74 43.36
CA VAL A 12 9.36 -12.47 42.05
C VAL A 12 7.93 -12.98 42.06
N LYS A 13 6.95 -12.07 41.91
CA LYS A 13 5.55 -12.44 41.74
C LYS A 13 5.42 -13.14 40.40
N LEU A 14 5.59 -14.46 40.42
CA LEU A 14 5.34 -15.30 39.27
C LEU A 14 3.83 -15.25 38.97
N PRO A 15 3.43 -15.08 37.71
CA PRO A 15 2.03 -15.23 37.32
C PRO A 15 1.53 -16.64 37.66
N SER A 16 0.21 -16.78 37.85
CA SER A 16 -0.38 -18.10 38.13
C SER A 16 -0.12 -19.06 36.97
N LYS A 17 -0.12 -20.37 37.26
CA LYS A 17 0.05 -21.41 36.22
C LYS A 17 -0.99 -21.30 35.11
N GLU A 18 -2.22 -20.94 35.47
CA GLU A 18 -3.31 -20.71 34.53
C GLU A 18 -3.06 -19.50 33.63
N ALA A 19 -2.56 -18.39 34.21
CA ALA A 19 -2.18 -17.22 33.44
C ALA A 19 -1.04 -17.55 32.47
N MET A 20 -0.05 -18.32 32.89
CA MET A 20 1.04 -18.77 32.02
C MET A 20 0.53 -19.70 30.89
N ALA A 21 -0.38 -20.62 31.19
CA ALA A 21 -0.95 -21.53 30.21
C ALA A 21 -1.73 -20.81 29.10
N LYS A 22 -2.47 -19.74 29.45
CA LYS A 22 -3.24 -18.93 28.50
C LYS A 22 -2.38 -18.31 27.39
N TYR A 23 -1.17 -17.86 27.72
CA TYR A 23 -0.25 -17.21 26.77
C TYR A 23 0.77 -18.18 26.16
N LYS A 24 0.79 -19.45 26.59
CA LYS A 24 1.65 -20.50 26.04
C LYS A 24 1.07 -21.14 24.78
N ASP A 25 -0.18 -20.86 24.43
CA ASP A 25 -0.80 -21.39 23.21
C ASP A 25 -0.28 -20.66 21.97
N PHE A 26 0.86 -21.13 21.48
CA PHE A 26 1.49 -20.63 20.26
C PHE A 26 0.65 -20.90 19.01
N SER A 27 -0.23 -21.92 19.03
CA SER A 27 -1.10 -22.25 17.89
C SER A 27 -2.18 -21.19 17.70
N ARG A 28 -2.78 -20.76 18.81
CA ARG A 28 -3.72 -19.64 18.78
C ARG A 28 -3.04 -18.33 18.37
N LEU A 29 -1.84 -18.08 18.90
CA LEU A 29 -1.08 -16.88 18.56
C LEU A 29 -0.73 -16.82 17.06
N THR A 30 -0.29 -17.93 16.47
CA THR A 30 0.04 -17.97 15.03
C THR A 30 -1.20 -17.82 14.17
N HIS A 31 -2.33 -18.42 14.54
CA HIS A 31 -3.60 -18.24 13.82
C HIS A 31 -4.10 -16.79 13.87
N GLU A 32 -4.04 -16.14 15.03
CA GLU A 32 -4.38 -14.71 15.16
C GLU A 32 -3.40 -13.82 14.37
N TYR A 33 -2.10 -14.13 14.41
CA TYR A 33 -1.08 -13.43 13.63
C TYR A 33 -1.32 -13.55 12.12
N ASP A 34 -1.62 -14.75 11.63
CA ASP A 34 -1.92 -15.01 10.23
C ASP A 34 -3.13 -14.20 9.74
N ASN A 35 -4.16 -14.02 10.58
CA ASN A 35 -5.32 -13.19 10.24
C ASN A 35 -4.98 -11.69 10.17
N VAL A 36 -4.03 -11.22 10.98
CA VAL A 36 -3.61 -9.81 10.99
C VAL A 36 -2.63 -9.51 9.85
N VAL A 37 -1.77 -10.46 9.49
CA VAL A 37 -0.70 -10.28 8.50
C VAL A 37 -1.11 -10.70 7.10
N LYS A 38 -2.03 -11.66 6.94
CA LYS A 38 -2.57 -11.97 5.60
C LYS A 38 -3.34 -10.78 5.08
N ARG A 39 -2.84 -10.17 4.01
CA ARG A 39 -3.58 -9.16 3.25
C ARG A 39 -4.91 -9.77 2.77
N PRO A 40 -6.06 -9.25 3.21
CA PRO A 40 -7.36 -9.83 2.86
C PRO A 40 -7.74 -9.57 1.40
N LYS A 41 -7.16 -8.54 0.78
CA LYS A 41 -7.47 -8.14 -0.60
C LYS A 41 -6.47 -8.76 -1.57
N LYS A 42 -7.00 -9.53 -2.52
CA LYS A 42 -6.24 -9.95 -3.71
C LYS A 42 -5.81 -8.67 -4.47
N PRO A 43 -4.56 -8.60 -4.98
CA PRO A 43 -4.14 -7.46 -5.77
C PRO A 43 -4.99 -7.35 -7.04
N LEU A 44 -5.29 -6.12 -7.48
CA LEU A 44 -6.26 -5.85 -8.56
C LEU A 44 -5.96 -6.62 -9.85
N TYR A 45 -4.69 -6.81 -10.21
CA TYR A 45 -4.30 -7.53 -11.42
C TYR A 45 -4.56 -9.04 -11.38
N LYS A 46 -4.81 -9.64 -10.21
CA LYS A 46 -5.11 -11.09 -10.10
C LYS A 46 -6.55 -11.42 -10.49
N ASP A 47 -7.47 -10.46 -10.43
CA ASP A 47 -8.85 -10.67 -10.84
C ASP A 47 -9.00 -10.32 -12.32
N LYS A 48 -9.41 -11.27 -13.17
CA LYS A 48 -9.48 -11.11 -14.64
C LYS A 48 -10.28 -9.85 -15.07
N LYS A 49 -11.39 -9.56 -14.39
CA LYS A 49 -12.23 -8.38 -14.68
C LYS A 49 -11.51 -7.07 -14.34
N MET A 50 -10.85 -7.02 -13.18
CA MET A 50 -10.09 -5.84 -12.72
C MET A 50 -8.83 -5.62 -13.55
N PHE A 51 -8.19 -6.70 -14.01
CA PHE A 51 -7.07 -6.64 -14.93
C PHE A 51 -7.47 -6.01 -16.27
N ILE A 52 -8.60 -6.45 -16.86
CA ILE A 52 -9.13 -5.84 -18.08
C ILE A 52 -9.48 -4.36 -17.85
N PHE A 53 -10.06 -4.03 -16.70
CA PHE A 53 -10.35 -2.64 -16.35
C PHE A 53 -9.08 -1.77 -16.32
N ILE A 54 -8.00 -2.25 -15.69
CA ILE A 54 -6.71 -1.54 -15.67
C ILE A 54 -6.18 -1.33 -17.09
N ILE A 55 -6.28 -2.32 -17.97
CA ILE A 55 -5.88 -2.19 -19.37
C ILE A 55 -6.68 -1.09 -20.07
N ILE A 56 -8.00 -1.07 -19.90
CA ILE A 56 -8.85 -0.03 -20.51
C ILE A 56 -8.45 1.35 -20.01
N VAL A 57 -8.24 1.51 -18.70
CA VAL A 57 -7.78 2.78 -18.10
C VAL A 57 -6.42 3.20 -18.68
N ALA A 58 -5.48 2.27 -18.83
CA ALA A 58 -4.17 2.56 -19.42
C ALA A 58 -4.28 2.99 -20.90
N LEU A 59 -5.14 2.32 -21.68
CA LEU A 59 -5.38 2.69 -23.08
C LEU A 59 -6.01 4.07 -23.21
N LEU A 60 -6.96 4.41 -22.35
CA LEU A 60 -7.55 5.76 -22.32
C LEU A 60 -6.50 6.82 -21.96
N ALA A 61 -5.64 6.55 -20.98
CA ALA A 61 -4.56 7.46 -20.62
C ALA A 61 -3.60 7.68 -21.80
N VAL A 62 -3.25 6.63 -22.54
CA VAL A 62 -2.41 6.75 -23.75
C VAL A 62 -3.11 7.57 -24.83
N LEU A 63 -4.40 7.37 -25.05
CA LEU A 63 -5.17 8.10 -26.06
C LEU A 63 -5.25 9.60 -25.74
N ILE A 64 -5.50 9.94 -24.48
CA ILE A 64 -5.50 11.33 -24.02
C ILE A 64 -4.10 11.94 -24.14
N ALA A 65 -3.05 11.20 -23.73
CA ALA A 65 -1.68 11.70 -23.85
C ALA A 65 -1.29 11.98 -25.31
N ARG A 66 -1.79 11.17 -26.25
CA ARG A 66 -1.59 11.39 -27.69
C ARG A 66 -2.37 12.61 -28.19
N SER A 67 -3.63 12.76 -27.82
CA SER A 67 -4.44 13.91 -28.26
C SER A 67 -3.88 15.23 -27.73
N MET A 68 -3.46 15.28 -26.46
CA MET A 68 -2.84 16.48 -25.90
C MET A 68 -1.51 16.83 -26.56
N ALA A 69 -0.70 15.82 -26.93
CA ALA A 69 0.56 16.04 -27.64
C ALA A 69 0.36 16.54 -29.08
N GLU A 70 -0.76 16.19 -29.73
CA GLU A 70 -1.12 16.69 -31.06
C GLU A 70 -1.60 18.16 -31.01
N GLU A 71 -2.34 18.55 -29.96
CA GLU A 71 -2.75 19.95 -29.74
C GLU A 71 -1.54 20.88 -29.51
N GLU A 72 -0.53 20.45 -28.75
CA GLU A 72 0.71 21.23 -28.55
C GLU A 72 1.51 21.43 -29.86
N ALA A 73 1.42 20.50 -30.81
CA ALA A 73 2.13 20.59 -32.09
C ALA A 73 1.46 21.56 -33.10
N GLU A 74 0.16 21.81 -32.96
CA GLU A 74 -0.58 22.76 -33.82
C GLU A 74 -0.43 24.21 -33.35
N GLU A 75 -0.29 24.45 -32.02
CA GLU A 75 -0.06 25.79 -31.46
C GLU A 75 1.34 26.34 -31.72
N GLU A 76 2.34 25.50 -32.06
CA GLU A 76 3.70 25.93 -32.41
C GLU A 76 3.89 26.34 -33.89
N THR A 77 2.82 26.68 -34.64
CA THR A 77 2.99 27.39 -35.93
C THR A 77 3.07 28.90 -35.69
N PRO A 78 4.26 29.54 -35.79
CA PRO A 78 4.38 30.96 -35.52
C PRO A 78 3.69 31.78 -36.62
N SER A 79 2.60 32.43 -36.21
CA SER A 79 2.12 33.70 -36.78
C SER A 79 3.27 34.72 -36.76
N GLY A 80 3.89 34.98 -37.91
CA GLY A 80 4.77 36.14 -38.07
C GLY A 80 5.90 35.96 -39.08
N THR A 81 5.59 35.99 -40.38
CA THR A 81 6.54 36.52 -41.36
C THR A 81 5.97 37.84 -41.87
N GLU A 82 6.26 38.92 -41.15
CA GLU A 82 6.40 40.23 -41.75
C GLU A 82 7.65 40.20 -42.66
N ALA A 83 7.49 40.46 -43.96
CA ALA A 83 8.39 41.24 -44.82
C ALA A 83 8.17 40.94 -46.32
N THR A 84 8.18 42.02 -47.12
CA THR A 84 8.22 42.13 -48.60
C THR A 84 6.92 41.78 -49.34
N GLU A 85 6.28 42.65 -50.13
CA GLU A 85 6.70 43.82 -50.95
C GLU A 85 5.76 45.05 -50.79
#